data_AF-A0A0U5JS63-F1
#
_entry.id   AF-A0A0U5JS63-F1
#
_cell.length_a   1.000
_cell.length_b   1.000
_cell.length_c   1.000
_cell.angle_alpha   90.00
_cell.angle_beta   90.00
_cell.angle_gamma   90.00
#
_symmetry.space_group_name_H-M   'P 1'
#
loop_
_entity.id
_entity.type
_entity.pdbx_description
1 polymer ?
#
loop_
_entity_poly.entity_id
_entity_poly.type
_entity_poly.pdbx_seq_one_letter_code
_entity_poly.pdbx_strand_id
1 'polypeptide(L)'
;MTHFAPIREALPHPIIELARRQRMWEMTTAMLGSRHLGALLAKFPEVKAVFYGHLHYAQSLITVGNIEYRNQAVGVRRKNSENWKGKSLLDQWISCLYTKKSSFFKKRRKNTCNEVGN
;
A
#
# COMPACT_ATOMS: atom_id res chain seq x y z
N MET A 1 -3.10 6.33 8.97
CA MET A 1 -1.82 6.18 8.25
C MET A 1 -0.73 5.99 9.28
N THR A 2 0.26 5.14 9.01
CA THR A 2 1.45 4.95 9.86
C THR A 2 2.70 5.07 9.00
N HIS A 3 3.84 5.40 9.60
CA HIS A 3 5.11 5.33 8.87
C HIS A 3 5.61 3.89 8.75
N PHE A 4 5.58 3.13 9.85
CA PHE A 4 6.13 1.78 9.95
C PHE A 4 5.17 0.68 9.46
N ALA A 5 5.72 -0.48 9.09
CA ALA A 5 4.94 -1.63 8.65
C ALA A 5 4.08 -2.20 9.81
N PRO A 6 2.74 -2.24 9.67
CA PRO A 6 1.86 -2.65 10.76
C PRO A 6 1.67 -4.17 10.87
N ILE A 7 2.07 -4.93 9.84
CA ILE A 7 1.82 -6.37 9.74
C ILE A 7 3.10 -7.11 9.38
N ARG A 8 3.19 -8.36 9.82
CA ARG A 8 4.37 -9.19 9.59
C ARG A 8 4.51 -9.50 8.11
N GLU A 9 3.42 -9.79 7.43
CA GLU A 9 3.32 -10.15 6.01
C GLU A 9 3.88 -9.07 5.07
N ALA A 10 3.96 -7.82 5.54
CA ALA A 10 4.57 -6.74 4.78
C ALA A 10 6.12 -6.79 4.79
N LEU A 11 6.72 -7.48 5.76
CA LEU A 11 8.16 -7.55 5.95
C LEU A 11 8.79 -8.68 5.12
N PRO A 12 10.05 -8.57 4.69
CA PRO A 12 10.74 -9.66 4.01
C PRO A 12 11.08 -10.77 5.01
N HIS A 13 10.99 -12.03 4.55
CA HIS A 13 11.29 -13.21 5.35
C HIS A 13 12.34 -14.08 4.64
N PRO A 14 13.60 -13.62 4.54
CA PRO A 14 14.68 -14.41 3.97
C PRO A 14 14.97 -15.64 4.84
N ILE A 15 15.32 -16.74 4.19
CA ILE A 15 15.91 -17.90 4.86
C ILE A 15 17.39 -17.57 5.09
N ILE A 16 17.83 -17.55 6.36
CA ILE A 16 19.20 -17.21 6.73
C ILE A 16 19.79 -18.35 7.57
N GLU A 17 20.77 -19.05 7.01
CA GLU A 17 21.39 -20.21 7.66
C GLU A 17 22.42 -19.81 8.74
N LEU A 18 23.09 -18.67 8.56
CA LEU A 18 24.13 -18.22 9.49
C LEU A 18 23.53 -17.43 10.67
N ALA A 19 23.71 -17.95 11.89
CA ALA A 19 23.16 -17.35 13.12
C ALA A 19 23.51 -15.86 13.33
N ARG A 20 24.72 -15.42 12.94
CA ARG A 20 25.11 -14.00 13.01
C ARG A 20 24.25 -13.13 12.08
N ARG A 21 24.00 -13.60 10.86
CA ARG A 21 23.15 -12.87 9.88
C ARG A 21 21.69 -12.89 10.32
N GLN A 22 21.22 -13.99 10.92
CA GLN A 22 19.87 -14.09 11.47
C GLN A 22 19.62 -13.01 12.53
N ARG A 23 20.53 -12.86 13.51
CA ARG A 23 20.40 -11.81 14.54
C ARG A 23 20.39 -10.38 13.96
N MET A 24 21.26 -10.10 12.99
CA MET A 24 21.25 -8.81 12.29
C MET A 24 19.91 -8.56 11.58
N TRP A 25 19.35 -9.59 10.97
CA TRP A 25 18.06 -9.51 10.29
C TRP A 25 16.90 -9.28 11.26
N GLU A 26 16.91 -9.94 12.42
CA GLU A 26 15.91 -9.73 13.48
C GLU A 26 15.94 -8.29 14.01
N MET A 27 17.14 -7.75 14.28
CA MET A 27 17.29 -6.34 14.68
C MET A 27 16.81 -5.38 13.59
N THR A 28 17.13 -5.67 12.33
CA THR A 28 16.67 -4.86 11.19
C THR A 28 15.15 -4.90 11.10
N THR A 29 14.55 -6.08 11.18
CA THR A 29 13.09 -6.31 11.13
C THR A 29 12.37 -5.58 12.27
N ALA A 30 12.96 -5.55 13.46
CA ALA A 30 12.41 -4.83 14.62
C ALA A 30 12.31 -3.31 14.38
N MET A 31 13.15 -2.73 13.51
CA MET A 31 13.09 -1.32 13.13
C MET A 31 12.06 -1.03 12.03
N LEU A 32 11.62 -2.05 11.29
CA LEU A 32 10.70 -1.87 10.17
C LEU A 32 9.24 -1.67 10.59
N GLY A 33 8.88 -2.18 11.77
CA GLY A 33 7.55 -2.00 12.34
C GLY A 33 7.15 -3.05 13.36
N SER A 34 5.86 -3.23 13.56
CA SER A 34 5.34 -4.05 14.65
C SER A 34 4.04 -4.76 14.29
N ARG A 35 4.04 -6.09 14.39
CA ARG A 35 2.84 -6.93 14.24
C ARG A 35 1.74 -6.61 15.27
N HIS A 36 2.12 -6.06 16.42
CA HIS A 36 1.15 -5.69 17.46
C HIS A 36 0.26 -4.53 17.02
N LEU A 37 0.76 -3.64 16.15
CA LEU A 37 -0.06 -2.58 15.56
C LEU A 37 -1.14 -3.15 14.64
N GLY A 38 -0.80 -4.12 13.78
CA GLY A 38 -1.76 -4.81 12.93
C GLY A 38 -2.82 -5.54 13.74
N ALA A 39 -2.42 -6.25 14.80
CA ALA A 39 -3.33 -6.91 15.73
C ALA A 39 -4.26 -5.93 16.45
N LEU A 40 -3.77 -4.72 16.80
CA LEU A 40 -4.61 -3.66 17.37
C LEU A 40 -5.63 -3.16 16.34
N LEU A 41 -5.18 -2.85 15.13
CA LEU A 41 -6.05 -2.33 14.06
C LEU A 41 -7.15 -3.31 13.68
N ALA A 42 -6.86 -4.62 13.69
CA ALA A 42 -7.82 -5.69 13.41
C ALA A 42 -8.99 -5.75 14.41
N LYS A 43 -8.86 -5.16 15.61
CA LYS A 43 -9.94 -5.10 16.60
C LYS A 43 -11.03 -4.08 16.25
N PHE A 44 -10.77 -3.19 15.29
CA PHE A 44 -11.69 -2.12 14.91
C PHE A 44 -12.29 -2.40 13.53
N PRO A 45 -13.53 -2.90 13.46
CA PRO A 45 -14.15 -3.33 12.19
C PRO A 45 -14.33 -2.18 11.18
N GLU A 46 -14.28 -0.93 11.63
CA GLU A 46 -14.33 0.28 10.81
C GLU A 46 -13.05 0.49 10.00
N VAL A 47 -11.92 -0.07 10.43
CA VAL A 47 -10.66 0.01 9.71
C VAL A 47 -10.74 -0.87 8.47
N LYS A 48 -10.88 -0.26 7.29
CA LYS A 48 -10.90 -0.98 6.01
C LYS A 48 -9.59 -0.90 5.24
N ALA A 49 -8.79 0.13 5.48
CA ALA A 49 -7.53 0.33 4.80
C ALA A 49 -6.49 0.98 5.72
N VAL A 50 -5.25 0.52 5.63
CA VAL A 50 -4.10 1.02 6.38
C VAL A 50 -2.99 1.36 5.40
N PHE A 51 -2.66 2.64 5.34
CA PHE A 51 -1.54 3.15 4.58
C PHE A 51 -0.27 3.16 5.44
N TYR A 52 0.81 2.59 4.91
CA TYR A 52 2.11 2.51 5.57
C TYR A 52 3.28 2.77 4.60
N GLY A 53 4.49 2.91 5.13
CA GLY A 53 5.70 3.19 4.35
C GLY A 53 6.94 2.56 4.97
N HIS A 54 8.03 3.34 5.06
CA HIS A 54 9.32 2.99 5.67
C HIS A 54 10.15 1.88 4.98
N LEU A 55 9.51 0.96 4.26
CA LEU A 55 10.18 -0.20 3.66
C LEU A 55 11.11 0.13 2.49
N HIS A 56 10.97 1.30 1.86
CA HIS A 56 11.81 1.75 0.74
C HIS A 56 11.87 0.77 -0.46
N TYR A 57 10.90 -0.14 -0.57
CA TYR A 57 10.64 -0.95 -1.75
C TYR A 57 9.16 -0.90 -2.14
N ALA A 58 8.90 -1.06 -3.43
CA ALA A 58 7.54 -1.21 -3.94
C ALA A 58 6.97 -2.56 -3.48
N GLN A 59 5.73 -2.55 -3.02
CA GLN A 59 5.03 -3.74 -2.54
C GLN A 59 3.61 -3.76 -3.07
N SER A 60 3.16 -4.94 -3.48
CA SER A 60 1.76 -5.16 -3.88
C SER A 60 0.80 -5.01 -2.69
N LEU A 61 -0.47 -4.72 -2.97
CA LEU A 61 -1.52 -4.68 -1.96
C LEU A 61 -1.55 -6.00 -1.18
N ILE A 62 -1.57 -5.91 0.15
CA ILE A 62 -1.75 -7.05 1.05
C ILE A 62 -3.12 -6.92 1.70
N THR A 63 -3.91 -8.00 1.69
CA THR A 63 -5.19 -8.04 2.41
C THR A 63 -5.11 -9.08 3.51
N VAL A 64 -5.41 -8.68 4.74
CA VAL A 64 -5.51 -9.58 5.90
C VAL A 64 -6.87 -9.37 6.55
N GLY A 65 -7.70 -10.41 6.57
CA GLY A 65 -9.10 -10.30 6.99
C GLY A 65 -9.87 -9.32 6.10
N ASN A 66 -10.45 -8.27 6.70
CA ASN A 66 -11.20 -7.22 6.02
C ASN A 66 -10.40 -5.92 5.83
N ILE A 67 -9.09 -5.93 6.08
CA ILE A 67 -8.22 -4.76 6.04
C ILE A 67 -7.26 -4.85 4.85
N GLU A 68 -7.26 -3.79 4.05
CA GLU A 68 -6.28 -3.57 2.97
C GLU A 68 -5.05 -2.82 3.49
N TYR A 69 -3.87 -3.42 3.38
CA TYR A 69 -2.59 -2.81 3.73
C TYR A 69 -1.89 -2.32 2.48
N ARG A 70 -1.71 -1.01 2.37
CA ARG A 70 -1.17 -0.32 1.19
C ARG A 70 0.15 0.36 1.53
N ASN A 71 1.24 -0.16 0.99
CA ASN A 71 2.54 0.51 1.05
C ASN A 71 2.55 1.71 0.08
N GLN A 72 2.83 2.90 0.59
CA GLN A 72 2.93 4.14 -0.19
C GLN A 72 4.38 4.50 -0.56
N ALA A 73 5.35 3.69 -0.15
CA ALA A 73 6.74 3.88 -0.58
C ALA A 73 6.87 3.57 -2.07
N VAL A 74 7.39 4.54 -2.83
CA VAL A 74 7.73 4.38 -4.25
C VAL A 74 8.74 3.24 -4.44
N GLY A 75 9.68 3.16 -3.50
CA GLY A 75 10.78 2.23 -3.49
C GLY A 75 12.03 2.76 -4.18
N VAL A 76 12.98 1.86 -4.47
CA VAL A 76 14.14 2.12 -5.32
C VAL A 76 14.17 1.09 -6.44
N ARG A 77 14.42 1.54 -7.69
CA ARG A 77 14.53 0.64 -8.83
C ARG A 77 15.77 -0.24 -8.69
N ARG A 78 15.56 -1.55 -8.51
CA ARG A 78 16.61 -2.58 -8.49
C ARG A 78 16.48 -3.47 -9.72
N LYS A 79 17.60 -4.07 -10.16
CA LYS A 79 17.68 -4.93 -11.36
C LYS A 79 16.63 -6.08 -11.36
N ASN A 80 16.28 -6.59 -10.17
CA ASN A 80 15.36 -7.72 -9.99
C ASN A 80 14.07 -7.33 -9.23
N SER A 81 13.62 -6.08 -9.33
CA SER A 81 12.43 -5.62 -8.61
C SER A 81 11.16 -5.88 -9.41
N GLU A 82 10.48 -7.01 -9.17
CA GLU A 82 9.20 -7.35 -9.82
C GLU A 82 8.09 -6.32 -9.57
N ASN A 83 8.12 -5.67 -8.41
CA ASN A 83 7.08 -4.71 -8.00
C ASN A 83 7.33 -3.28 -8.53
N TRP A 84 8.50 -2.98 -9.09
CA TRP A 84 8.77 -1.68 -9.71
C TRP A 84 8.44 -1.79 -11.21
N LYS A 85 7.38 -1.12 -11.64
CA LYS A 85 6.85 -1.24 -13.02
C LYS A 85 6.99 0.05 -13.84
N GLY A 86 7.26 1.19 -13.19
CA GLY A 86 7.43 2.47 -13.86
C GLY A 86 8.71 2.57 -14.69
N LYS A 87 8.60 3.14 -15.91
CA LYS A 87 9.75 3.42 -16.79
C LYS A 87 10.64 4.53 -16.22
N SER A 88 10.03 5.47 -15.49
CA SER A 88 10.67 6.53 -14.72
C SER A 88 10.28 6.50 -13.24
N LEU A 89 10.97 7.31 -12.41
CA LEU A 89 10.58 7.56 -11.03
C LEU A 89 9.18 8.16 -10.93
N LEU A 90 8.85 9.11 -11.83
CA LEU A 90 7.55 9.77 -11.85
C LEU A 90 6.43 8.75 -12.16
N ASP A 91 6.63 7.86 -13.14
CA ASP A 91 5.64 6.82 -13.47
C ASP A 91 5.39 5.91 -12.28
N GLN A 92 6.45 5.50 -11.58
CA GLN A 92 6.33 4.66 -10.39
C GLN A 92 5.63 5.42 -9.26
N TRP A 93 5.97 6.68 -9.03
CA TRP A 93 5.33 7.50 -8.01
C TRP A 93 3.83 7.67 -8.29
N ILE A 94 3.45 7.98 -9.54
CA ILE A 94 2.04 8.06 -9.98
C ILE A 94 1.32 6.73 -9.71
N SER A 95 1.96 5.59 -9.97
CA SER A 95 1.35 4.27 -9.71
C SER A 95 1.10 3.98 -8.23
N CYS A 96 1.82 4.65 -7.32
CA CYS A 96 1.66 4.50 -5.87
C CYS A 96 0.58 5.42 -5.30
N LEU A 97 0.15 6.45 -6.06
CA LEU A 97 -0.86 7.41 -5.59
C LEU A 97 -2.21 6.74 -5.37
N TYR A 98 -2.69 6.82 -4.14
CA TYR A 98 -4.07 6.46 -3.83
C TYR A 98 -4.99 7.67 -3.96
N THR A 99 -5.77 7.71 -5.03
CA THR A 99 -6.84 8.71 -5.20
C THR A 99 -8.18 8.05 -4.96
N LYS A 100 -8.94 8.57 -3.98
CA LYS A 100 -10.33 8.15 -3.80
C LYS A 100 -11.11 8.65 -5.02
N LYS A 101 -11.58 7.74 -5.87
CA LYS A 101 -12.48 8.11 -6.98
C LYS A 101 -13.72 8.77 -6.38
N SER A 102 -13.85 10.07 -6.58
CA SER A 102 -15.03 10.82 -6.16
C SER A 102 -16.17 10.50 -7.13
N SER A 103 -17.29 10.00 -6.62
CA SER A 103 -18.50 9.73 -7.39
C SER A 103 -19.28 10.99 -7.79
N PHE A 104 -18.74 12.18 -7.49
CA PHE A 104 -19.45 13.46 -7.60
C PHE A 104 -19.79 13.92 -9.03
N PHE A 105 -19.16 13.35 -10.07
CA PHE A 105 -19.27 13.88 -11.44
C PHE A 105 -20.22 13.13 -12.40
N LYS A 106 -21.16 12.31 -11.91
CA LYS A 106 -22.10 11.58 -12.79
C LYS A 106 -23.48 12.24 -13.04
N LYS A 107 -23.75 13.45 -12.55
CA LYS A 107 -25.11 14.02 -12.60
C LYS A 107 -25.20 15.45 -13.14
N ARG A 108 -24.72 15.71 -14.37
CA ARG A 108 -25.10 16.89 -15.17
C ARG A 108 -24.96 16.64 -16.68
N ARG A 109 -25.78 15.74 -17.24
CA ARG A 109 -26.22 15.80 -18.65
C ARG A 109 -27.51 15.01 -18.79
N LYS A 110 -28.64 15.68 -18.58
CA LYS A 110 -29.96 15.42 -19.18
C LYS A 110 -30.88 16.60 -18.81
N ASN A 111 -31.69 17.02 -19.77
CA ASN A 111 -32.55 18.22 -19.83
C ASN A 111 -31.78 19.40 -20.44
N THR A 112 -32.07 19.92 -21.63
CA THR A 112 -33.31 20.14 -22.41
C THR A 112 -32.97 20.03 -23.91
N CYS A 113 -33.81 19.62 -24.86
CA CYS A 113 -35.11 20.17 -25.24
C CYS A 113 -35.97 19.10 -25.95
N ASN A 114 -37.22 18.99 -25.53
CA ASN A 114 -38.35 18.56 -26.35
C ASN A 114 -39.31 19.76 -26.44
N GLU A 115 -40.17 19.75 -27.46
CA GLU A 115 -41.14 20.78 -27.90
C GLU A 115 -40.52 21.73 -28.94
N VAL A 116 -41.09 21.93 -30.14
CA VAL A 116 -42.53 22.08 -30.46
C VAL A 116 -42.83 21.47 -31.83
N GLY A 117 -43.87 20.61 -31.89
CA GLY A 117 -44.63 20.29 -33.11
C GLY A 117 -45.59 21.43 -33.44
N ASN A 118 -45.99 21.54 -34.70
CA ASN A 118 -46.17 22.78 -35.43
C ASN A 118 -46.13 22.53 -36.94
#